data_AF-A0A239GDS0-F1
#
_entry.id   AF-A0A239GDS0-F1
#
_cell.length_a   1.000
_cell.length_b   1.000
_cell.length_c   1.000
_cell.angle_alpha   90.00
_cell.angle_beta   90.00
_cell.angle_gamma   90.00
#
_symmetry.space_group_name_H-M   'P 1'
#
loop_
_entity.id
_entity.type
_entity.pdbx_description
1 polymer ?
#
loop_
_entity_poly.entity_id
_entity_poly.type
_entity_poly.pdbx_seq_one_letter_code
_entity_poly.pdbx_strand_id
1 'polypeptide(L)'
;MFKKQIAKRWFKTPLSVLMVMILLLVGLQTPVFAQTQITTFPELNYMGLTEMLNPQNPYEPMLKGLYQDKVTVNGKERSFVTFIPESVTQGDNSIYIAVPSGVDTAKFLETSGWKNIAQKHKLYLFAFEPENQKWDTSKAVDEIDYIRAVYARVNTRPYYNIIMGNYYFVGYGEGGTLFQQYIMANPKIAAGLAVFDGSDISQSYMEEVGARTSDDPRVPLSKVKVPIWIITENLNDTTQNVINYWLNANDTTEDVYSTEYATVYKQSLVTTRRLDNEQNVSSVQVSVRSSNYNDPKFNEVVWKDFLSKTCRYGTDVYNNALRAYASFEELGVEKVEINVDGYTRHWFQYVPTSVRENPEKEVPLVLALHGSGQTGAIFVSYTEWYKVAEERGFIVVFPTGYPGAFADGTPRPYWNITRDPERPDDVKFIDEMIKAMKNNYAIDDNRVYVTGQSLGSMMTNTLVLTMPEIFAAAAGTSGSLLRISNPDYKFPEGVNIDYEIPVGLIFGEKDLWGGGSLNANSDAKATIVYWIARNNAGSVEEPLTYKSGIFNHQVWNNEDGIPMVRYTITQGRGHNCIAAEMWLLWDEFLSKFSRNENGKIEYMQDADVMR
;
A
#
# COMPACT_ATOMS: atom_id res chain seq x y z
N MET A 1 62.84 6.38 5.57
CA MET A 1 64.17 6.13 6.19
C MET A 1 63.97 6.10 7.70
N PHE A 2 64.44 5.03 8.36
CA PHE A 2 64.52 4.78 9.83
C PHE A 2 63.22 4.70 10.64
N LYS A 3 62.76 3.55 11.17
CA LYS A 3 63.28 2.50 12.10
C LYS A 3 63.13 2.81 13.61
N LYS A 4 62.37 1.88 14.27
CA LYS A 4 62.56 1.25 15.60
C LYS A 4 62.14 2.02 16.87
N GLN A 5 61.14 1.56 17.63
CA GLN A 5 61.06 0.40 18.57
C GLN A 5 61.59 0.69 19.99
N ILE A 6 60.78 0.35 21.02
CA ILE A 6 61.08 -0.33 22.31
C ILE A 6 59.70 -0.53 23.01
N ALA A 7 59.08 -1.73 23.01
CA ALA A 7 59.25 -2.90 23.90
C ALA A 7 58.83 -2.62 25.36
N LYS A 8 57.74 -3.17 25.94
CA LYS A 8 57.39 -4.56 26.33
C LYS A 8 57.19 -4.60 27.86
N ARG A 9 56.05 -5.10 28.34
CA ARG A 9 56.00 -5.99 29.51
C ARG A 9 54.78 -6.91 29.44
N TRP A 10 55.05 -8.20 29.55
CA TRP A 10 54.16 -9.36 29.58
C TRP A 10 54.35 -10.07 30.92
N PHE A 11 53.32 -10.79 31.39
CA PHE A 11 53.28 -12.07 32.16
C PHE A 11 51.93 -12.13 32.92
N LYS A 12 51.13 -13.20 33.03
CA LYS A 12 51.26 -14.67 32.80
C LYS A 12 49.86 -15.30 32.58
N THR A 13 49.87 -16.42 31.85
CA THR A 13 48.82 -17.39 31.44
C THR A 13 48.28 -18.27 32.61
N PRO A 14 47.23 -19.14 32.44
CA PRO A 14 47.38 -20.41 31.70
C PRO A 14 46.21 -20.87 30.80
N LEU A 15 46.63 -21.62 29.78
CA LEU A 15 45.88 -22.49 28.88
C LEU A 15 45.23 -23.67 29.63
N SER A 16 44.03 -24.05 29.20
CA SER A 16 43.63 -25.46 29.15
C SER A 16 42.59 -25.67 28.04
N VAL A 17 42.98 -26.49 27.04
CA VAL A 17 42.13 -27.36 26.20
C VAL A 17 41.27 -26.67 25.13
N LEU A 18 41.71 -26.71 23.86
CA LEU A 18 41.07 -27.53 22.82
C LEU A 18 41.90 -27.54 21.53
N MET A 19 42.46 -28.71 21.23
CA MET A 19 43.17 -29.06 20.01
C MET A 19 42.18 -29.84 19.14
N VAL A 20 41.42 -29.16 18.28
CA VAL A 20 40.90 -29.70 16.99
C VAL A 20 40.61 -28.51 16.07
N MET A 21 41.60 -28.12 15.27
CA MET A 21 41.43 -27.32 14.06
C MET A 21 42.21 -28.08 12.98
N ILE A 22 41.51 -28.66 12.00
CA ILE A 22 41.93 -28.90 10.61
C ILE A 22 40.78 -29.67 9.92
N LEU A 23 39.99 -28.94 9.13
CA LEU A 23 39.30 -29.32 7.88
C LEU A 23 38.14 -28.33 7.62
N LEU A 24 38.50 -27.08 7.34
CA LEU A 24 37.59 -26.10 6.71
C LEU A 24 37.79 -26.20 5.20
N LEU A 25 37.12 -27.19 4.61
CA LEU A 25 36.97 -27.38 3.17
C LEU A 25 35.70 -28.20 2.94
N VAL A 26 34.52 -27.56 3.12
CA VAL A 26 33.25 -28.12 2.64
C VAL A 26 32.35 -26.97 2.20
N GLY A 27 32.07 -26.96 0.90
CA GLY A 27 30.80 -26.61 0.24
C GLY A 27 30.04 -25.39 0.71
N LEU A 28 29.89 -24.42 -0.21
CA LEU A 28 28.68 -23.62 -0.34
C LEU A 28 27.47 -24.58 -0.43
N GLN A 29 26.86 -24.92 0.70
CA GLN A 29 25.53 -25.51 0.72
C GLN A 29 24.54 -24.38 0.50
N THR A 30 23.98 -24.34 -0.71
CA THR A 30 22.63 -23.79 -0.92
C THR A 30 21.73 -24.37 0.17
N PRO A 31 20.86 -23.57 0.83
CA PRO A 31 19.93 -24.13 1.79
C PRO A 31 19.09 -25.17 1.07
N VAL A 32 19.24 -26.43 1.46
CA VAL A 32 18.36 -27.50 1.02
C VAL A 32 17.05 -27.24 1.74
N PHE A 33 16.08 -26.65 1.04
CA PHE A 33 14.72 -26.62 1.53
C PHE A 33 14.29 -28.06 1.80
N ALA A 34 13.91 -28.36 3.04
CA ALA A 34 13.16 -29.57 3.32
C ALA A 34 11.99 -29.62 2.33
N GLN A 35 11.78 -30.77 1.68
CA GLN A 35 10.65 -31.01 0.77
C GLN A 35 9.40 -30.42 1.40
N THR A 36 8.94 -29.29 0.84
CA THR A 36 7.87 -28.52 1.46
C THR A 36 6.58 -29.23 1.09
N GLN A 37 6.17 -30.17 1.94
CA GLN A 37 4.94 -30.90 1.78
C GLN A 37 3.79 -29.89 1.78
N ILE A 38 2.98 -29.89 0.72
CA ILE A 38 1.77 -29.08 0.68
C ILE A 38 0.85 -29.56 1.82
N THR A 39 0.44 -28.63 2.68
CA THR A 39 -0.52 -28.89 3.76
C THR A 39 -1.88 -28.30 3.43
N THR A 40 -2.97 -28.82 3.99
CA THR A 40 -4.28 -28.16 3.89
C THR A 40 -4.33 -26.97 4.85
N PHE A 41 -5.01 -25.89 4.47
CA PHE A 41 -5.30 -24.82 5.42
C PHE A 41 -6.08 -25.38 6.63
N PRO A 42 -5.74 -24.96 7.86
CA PRO A 42 -6.55 -25.31 9.03
C PRO A 42 -7.91 -24.62 8.95
N GLU A 43 -8.96 -25.30 9.45
CA GLU A 43 -10.19 -24.61 9.81
C GLU A 43 -9.89 -23.69 11.00
N LEU A 44 -10.03 -22.38 10.81
CA LEU A 44 -9.86 -21.40 11.88
C LEU A 44 -11.22 -20.98 12.42
N ASN A 45 -11.35 -21.00 13.75
CA ASN A 45 -12.38 -20.21 14.42
C ASN A 45 -11.88 -18.76 14.47
N TYR A 46 -12.47 -17.90 13.66
CA TYR A 46 -12.03 -16.51 13.53
C TYR A 46 -12.31 -15.66 14.77
N MET A 47 -13.20 -16.12 15.67
CA MET A 47 -13.48 -15.42 16.92
C MET A 47 -12.33 -15.63 17.91
N GLY A 48 -11.67 -14.54 18.32
CA GLY A 48 -10.58 -14.56 19.31
C GLY A 48 -9.16 -14.62 18.72
N LEU A 49 -8.99 -14.62 17.39
CA LEU A 49 -7.65 -14.69 16.77
C LEU A 49 -6.73 -13.52 17.18
N THR A 50 -7.30 -12.37 17.51
CA THR A 50 -6.54 -11.23 18.03
C THR A 50 -5.87 -11.50 19.38
N GLU A 51 -6.47 -12.36 20.22
CA GLU A 51 -5.93 -12.72 21.54
C GLU A 51 -4.72 -13.66 21.41
N MET A 52 -4.57 -14.32 20.26
CA MET A 52 -3.47 -15.23 19.95
C MET A 52 -2.25 -14.52 19.36
N LEU A 53 -2.35 -13.22 19.08
CA LEU A 53 -1.23 -12.46 18.52
C LEU A 53 -0.07 -12.40 19.50
N ASN A 54 1.13 -12.69 19.01
CA ASN A 54 2.35 -12.49 19.78
C ASN A 54 2.59 -10.98 19.96
N PRO A 55 2.54 -10.44 21.19
CA PRO A 55 2.74 -9.00 21.42
C PRO A 55 4.10 -8.49 20.97
N GLN A 56 5.11 -9.36 20.86
CA GLN A 56 6.45 -8.99 20.38
C GLN A 56 6.56 -8.99 18.85
N ASN A 57 5.72 -9.77 18.16
CA ASN A 57 5.68 -9.88 16.69
C ASN A 57 4.22 -9.80 16.16
N PRO A 58 3.45 -8.74 16.46
CA PRO A 58 2.01 -8.75 16.19
C PRO A 58 1.68 -8.65 14.70
N TYR A 59 2.65 -8.23 13.87
CA TYR A 59 2.49 -8.02 12.43
C TYR A 59 2.92 -9.22 11.58
N GLU A 60 3.24 -10.37 12.18
CA GLU A 60 3.49 -11.61 11.44
C GLU A 60 2.15 -12.25 11.02
N PRO A 61 2.05 -12.84 9.81
CA PRO A 61 0.90 -13.65 9.47
C PRO A 61 0.89 -14.92 10.34
N MET A 62 -0.31 -15.37 10.70
CA MET A 62 -0.51 -16.50 11.63
C MET A 62 -0.04 -17.84 11.04
N LEU A 63 -0.03 -17.95 9.71
CA LEU A 63 0.36 -19.16 9.00
C LEU A 63 1.60 -18.89 8.14
N LYS A 64 2.47 -19.88 8.05
CA LYS A 64 3.73 -19.86 7.28
C LYS A 64 3.91 -21.19 6.58
N GLY A 65 4.39 -21.17 5.34
CA GLY A 65 4.62 -22.37 4.54
C GLY A 65 3.71 -22.49 3.32
N LEU A 66 3.57 -23.71 2.81
CA LEU A 66 2.92 -24.02 1.53
C LEU A 66 1.59 -24.75 1.78
N TYR A 67 0.49 -24.13 1.37
CA TYR A 67 -0.85 -24.61 1.65
C TYR A 67 -1.66 -24.82 0.38
N GLN A 68 -2.50 -25.84 0.36
CA GLN A 68 -3.52 -26.02 -0.67
C GLN A 68 -4.88 -25.56 -0.14
N ASP A 69 -5.60 -24.82 -0.97
CA ASP A 69 -6.99 -24.43 -0.76
C ASP A 69 -7.80 -24.84 -2.00
N LYS A 70 -9.13 -24.78 -1.86
CA LYS A 70 -10.08 -25.19 -2.91
C LYS A 70 -11.10 -24.10 -3.18
N VAL A 71 -11.58 -24.09 -4.41
CA VAL A 71 -12.74 -23.30 -4.83
C VAL A 71 -13.73 -24.20 -5.56
N THR A 72 -15.01 -23.91 -5.42
CA THR A 72 -16.08 -24.59 -6.16
C THR A 72 -16.50 -23.74 -7.35
N VAL A 73 -16.31 -24.25 -8.56
CA VAL A 73 -16.67 -23.58 -9.82
C VAL A 73 -17.43 -24.54 -10.70
N ASN A 74 -18.59 -24.11 -11.21
CA ASN A 74 -19.47 -24.91 -12.06
C ASN A 74 -19.78 -26.31 -11.46
N GLY A 75 -19.96 -26.36 -10.14
CA GLY A 75 -20.26 -27.59 -9.38
C GLY A 75 -19.07 -28.52 -9.15
N LYS A 76 -17.85 -28.12 -9.54
CA LYS A 76 -16.62 -28.89 -9.34
C LYS A 76 -15.68 -28.21 -8.35
N GLU A 77 -15.02 -29.00 -7.51
CA GLU A 77 -13.90 -28.52 -6.71
C GLU A 77 -12.62 -28.44 -7.56
N ARG A 78 -11.94 -27.29 -7.51
CA ARG A 78 -10.60 -27.10 -8.08
C ARG A 78 -9.67 -26.56 -7.01
N SER A 79 -8.42 -27.02 -7.04
CA SER A 79 -7.40 -26.64 -6.05
C SER A 79 -6.54 -25.49 -6.54
N PHE A 80 -5.91 -24.78 -5.61
CA PHE A 80 -4.80 -23.86 -5.86
C PHE A 80 -3.85 -23.88 -4.66
N VAL A 81 -2.63 -23.39 -4.84
CA VAL A 81 -1.58 -23.41 -3.81
C VAL A 81 -1.24 -21.99 -3.37
N THR A 82 -1.15 -21.78 -2.07
CA THR A 82 -0.69 -20.54 -1.44
C THR A 82 0.64 -20.77 -0.75
N PHE A 83 1.64 -19.93 -1.03
CA PHE A 83 2.90 -19.89 -0.26
C PHE A 83 2.95 -18.61 0.58
N ILE A 84 3.13 -18.78 1.88
CA ILE A 84 3.33 -17.69 2.84
C ILE A 84 4.78 -17.75 3.35
N PRO A 85 5.70 -16.91 2.84
CA PRO A 85 7.10 -16.94 3.26
C PRO A 85 7.31 -16.59 4.74
N GLU A 86 8.46 -16.97 5.28
CA GLU A 86 8.84 -16.57 6.64
C GLU A 86 9.06 -15.06 6.74
N SER A 87 9.55 -14.43 5.67
CA SER A 87 9.90 -13.01 5.64
C SER A 87 8.73 -12.04 5.53
N VAL A 88 7.54 -12.50 5.15
CA VAL A 88 6.38 -11.62 4.98
C VAL A 88 5.77 -11.22 6.32
N THR A 89 5.27 -10.00 6.33
CA THR A 89 4.48 -9.36 7.37
C THR A 89 3.11 -8.96 6.81
N GLN A 90 2.21 -8.53 7.69
CA GLN A 90 0.89 -8.02 7.29
C GLN A 90 1.08 -6.82 6.35
N GLY A 91 0.44 -6.85 5.18
CA GLY A 91 0.51 -5.76 4.20
C GLY A 91 1.75 -5.79 3.30
N ASP A 92 2.32 -6.96 3.04
CA ASP A 92 3.32 -7.18 1.98
C ASP A 92 2.66 -7.55 0.63
N ASN A 93 3.41 -7.41 -0.48
CA ASN A 93 2.93 -7.59 -1.86
C ASN A 93 2.61 -9.07 -2.19
N SER A 94 1.91 -9.31 -3.31
CA SER A 94 1.59 -10.68 -3.75
C SER A 94 1.75 -10.92 -5.25
N ILE A 95 2.10 -12.16 -5.62
CA ILE A 95 2.17 -12.63 -7.00
C ILE A 95 1.16 -13.77 -7.20
N TYR A 96 0.37 -13.64 -8.25
CA TYR A 96 -0.57 -14.63 -8.76
C TYR A 96 0.10 -15.34 -9.94
N ILE A 97 0.20 -16.67 -9.88
CA ILE A 97 0.97 -17.46 -10.84
C ILE A 97 0.07 -18.51 -11.48
N ALA A 98 -0.15 -18.45 -12.79
CA ALA A 98 -0.72 -19.58 -13.54
C ALA A 98 0.42 -20.52 -13.94
N VAL A 99 0.52 -21.67 -13.27
CA VAL A 99 1.63 -22.61 -13.50
C VAL A 99 1.53 -23.26 -14.89
N PRO A 100 2.64 -23.69 -15.51
CA PRO A 100 2.58 -24.40 -16.79
C PRO A 100 1.77 -25.70 -16.72
N SER A 101 1.18 -26.13 -17.83
CA SER A 101 0.60 -27.47 -17.96
C SER A 101 1.67 -28.56 -17.70
N GLY A 102 1.29 -29.67 -17.08
CA GLY A 102 2.11 -30.87 -16.89
C GLY A 102 3.14 -30.80 -15.76
N VAL A 103 3.06 -29.79 -14.88
CA VAL A 103 4.00 -29.62 -13.76
C VAL A 103 3.38 -30.01 -12.42
N ASP A 104 4.25 -30.40 -11.49
CA ASP A 104 3.93 -30.40 -10.06
C ASP A 104 4.13 -28.99 -9.51
N THR A 105 3.09 -28.39 -8.94
CA THR A 105 3.09 -26.98 -8.49
C THR A 105 4.15 -26.69 -7.44
N ALA A 106 4.30 -27.54 -6.43
CA ALA A 106 5.31 -27.35 -5.38
C ALA A 106 6.73 -27.38 -5.95
N LYS A 107 7.02 -28.37 -6.79
CA LYS A 107 8.31 -28.50 -7.48
C LYS A 107 8.55 -27.35 -8.45
N PHE A 108 7.53 -26.90 -9.16
CA PHE A 108 7.63 -25.74 -10.04
C PHE A 108 8.00 -24.48 -9.27
N LEU A 109 7.29 -24.15 -8.19
CA LEU A 109 7.59 -22.96 -7.37
C LEU A 109 9.00 -22.98 -6.76
N GLU A 110 9.52 -24.17 -6.45
CA GLU A 110 10.90 -24.37 -5.99
C GLU A 110 11.91 -24.15 -7.12
N THR A 111 11.75 -24.87 -8.24
CA THR A 111 12.74 -24.92 -9.33
C THR A 111 12.74 -23.67 -10.21
N SER A 112 11.60 -23.01 -10.37
CA SER A 112 11.48 -21.70 -11.02
C SER A 112 12.05 -20.56 -10.18
N GLY A 113 12.37 -20.79 -8.91
CA GLY A 113 12.92 -19.79 -7.99
C GLY A 113 11.89 -18.87 -7.35
N TRP A 114 10.60 -18.95 -7.69
CA TRP A 114 9.58 -18.05 -7.14
C TRP A 114 9.49 -18.09 -5.61
N LYS A 115 9.69 -19.25 -4.97
CA LYS A 115 9.78 -19.31 -3.50
C LYS A 115 10.95 -18.49 -2.94
N ASN A 116 12.11 -18.51 -3.59
CA ASN A 116 13.27 -17.73 -3.17
C ASN A 116 13.06 -16.23 -3.40
N ILE A 117 12.48 -15.87 -4.54
CA ILE A 117 12.09 -14.49 -4.87
C ILE A 117 11.11 -13.98 -3.81
N ALA A 118 10.08 -14.78 -3.48
CA ALA A 118 9.10 -14.46 -2.46
C ALA A 118 9.71 -14.27 -1.07
N GLN A 119 10.62 -15.15 -0.67
CA GLN A 119 11.34 -15.04 0.60
C GLN A 119 12.21 -13.77 0.62
N LYS A 120 12.92 -13.46 -0.47
CA LYS A 120 13.83 -12.32 -0.56
C LYS A 120 13.10 -10.97 -0.58
N HIS A 121 12.00 -10.89 -1.33
CA HIS A 121 11.28 -9.65 -1.62
C HIS A 121 9.97 -9.49 -0.86
N LYS A 122 9.71 -10.38 0.11
CA LYS A 122 8.50 -10.40 0.95
C LYS A 122 7.23 -10.45 0.10
N LEU A 123 7.01 -11.58 -0.58
CA LEU A 123 5.86 -11.75 -1.47
C LEU A 123 5.01 -12.96 -1.08
N TYR A 124 3.71 -12.77 -0.94
CA TYR A 124 2.78 -13.90 -0.91
C TYR A 124 2.67 -14.48 -2.33
N LEU A 125 2.65 -15.81 -2.47
CA LEU A 125 2.41 -16.44 -3.78
C LEU A 125 1.08 -17.18 -3.80
N PHE A 126 0.33 -17.01 -4.89
CA PHE A 126 -0.92 -17.72 -5.16
C PHE A 126 -0.79 -18.42 -6.51
N ALA A 127 -0.52 -19.72 -6.50
CA ALA A 127 -0.32 -20.56 -7.68
C ALA A 127 -1.61 -21.27 -8.08
N PHE A 128 -2.07 -20.99 -9.30
CA PHE A 128 -3.29 -21.51 -9.91
C PHE A 128 -2.94 -22.79 -10.67
N GLU A 129 -3.76 -23.81 -10.49
CA GLU A 129 -3.50 -25.16 -11.01
C GLU A 129 -4.51 -25.55 -12.10
N PRO A 130 -4.03 -26.05 -13.25
CA PRO A 130 -4.92 -26.59 -14.26
C PRO A 130 -5.60 -27.89 -13.81
N GLU A 131 -6.84 -28.10 -14.23
CA GLU A 131 -7.54 -29.38 -14.02
C GLU A 131 -6.76 -30.49 -14.75
N ASN A 132 -6.51 -31.62 -14.09
CA ASN A 132 -5.75 -32.75 -14.66
C ASN A 132 -4.37 -32.35 -15.25
N GLN A 133 -3.72 -31.35 -14.66
CA GLN A 133 -2.44 -30.80 -15.13
C GLN A 133 -2.47 -30.22 -16.56
N LYS A 134 -3.63 -29.89 -17.12
CA LYS A 134 -3.70 -29.28 -18.46
C LYS A 134 -4.74 -28.16 -18.51
N TRP A 135 -4.30 -26.96 -18.85
CA TRP A 135 -5.20 -25.84 -19.13
C TRP A 135 -5.97 -26.11 -20.43
N ASP A 136 -7.28 -25.85 -20.44
CA ASP A 136 -8.14 -26.03 -21.62
C ASP A 136 -8.57 -24.68 -22.23
N THR A 137 -7.75 -24.13 -23.12
CA THR A 137 -8.07 -22.86 -23.82
C THR A 137 -9.29 -22.97 -24.74
N SER A 138 -9.69 -24.18 -25.16
CA SER A 138 -10.94 -24.38 -25.91
C SER A 138 -12.19 -24.15 -25.05
N LYS A 139 -12.03 -24.20 -23.72
CA LYS A 139 -13.03 -23.87 -22.71
C LYS A 139 -12.59 -22.69 -21.85
N ALA A 140 -12.04 -21.65 -22.49
CA ALA A 140 -11.50 -20.47 -21.81
C ALA A 140 -12.48 -19.86 -20.78
N VAL A 141 -13.79 -19.92 -21.00
CA VAL A 141 -14.80 -19.44 -20.04
C VAL A 141 -14.72 -20.19 -18.71
N ASP A 142 -14.68 -21.52 -18.73
CA ASP A 142 -14.61 -22.35 -17.52
C ASP A 142 -13.29 -22.10 -16.75
N GLU A 143 -12.18 -21.94 -17.48
CA GLU A 143 -10.87 -21.65 -16.89
C GLU A 143 -10.81 -20.24 -16.29
N ILE A 144 -11.40 -19.25 -16.97
CA ILE A 144 -11.50 -17.87 -16.46
C ILE A 144 -12.42 -17.81 -15.23
N ASP A 145 -13.49 -18.60 -15.18
CA ASP A 145 -14.35 -18.71 -13.99
C ASP A 145 -13.59 -19.29 -12.80
N TYR A 146 -12.74 -20.29 -13.03
CA TYR A 146 -11.80 -20.79 -12.01
C TYR A 146 -10.83 -19.71 -11.54
N ILE A 147 -10.20 -18.98 -12.46
CA ILE A 147 -9.28 -17.90 -12.12
C ILE A 147 -9.99 -16.84 -11.26
N ARG A 148 -11.21 -16.44 -11.65
CA ARG A 148 -12.01 -15.47 -10.90
C ARG A 148 -12.35 -15.98 -9.49
N ALA A 149 -12.71 -17.25 -9.35
CA ALA A 149 -13.05 -17.84 -8.05
C ALA A 149 -11.84 -17.89 -7.11
N VAL A 150 -10.67 -18.30 -7.62
CA VAL A 150 -9.43 -18.28 -6.82
C VAL A 150 -9.04 -16.86 -6.44
N TYR A 151 -9.09 -15.90 -7.37
CA TYR A 151 -8.85 -14.49 -7.08
C TYR A 151 -9.79 -13.98 -5.97
N ALA A 152 -11.10 -14.26 -6.07
CA ALA A 152 -12.06 -13.87 -5.06
C ALA A 152 -11.76 -14.52 -3.70
N ARG A 153 -11.44 -15.81 -3.67
CA ARG A 153 -11.10 -16.56 -2.46
C ARG A 153 -9.87 -15.98 -1.77
N VAL A 154 -8.77 -15.78 -2.49
CA VAL A 154 -7.54 -15.18 -1.96
C VAL A 154 -7.82 -13.79 -1.36
N ASN A 155 -8.65 -12.99 -2.03
CA ASN A 155 -8.95 -11.63 -1.60
C ASN A 155 -9.91 -11.53 -0.40
N THR A 156 -10.51 -12.65 0.04
CA THR A 156 -11.18 -12.72 1.35
C THR A 156 -10.20 -12.61 2.53
N ARG A 157 -8.89 -12.85 2.30
CA ARG A 157 -7.80 -12.63 3.27
C ARG A 157 -8.06 -13.22 4.68
N PRO A 158 -8.46 -14.50 4.80
CA PRO A 158 -8.76 -15.12 6.08
C PRO A 158 -7.50 -15.45 6.91
N TYR A 159 -6.36 -15.68 6.25
CA TYR A 159 -5.13 -16.21 6.86
C TYR A 159 -3.95 -15.23 6.84
N TYR A 160 -4.06 -14.18 6.04
CA TYR A 160 -2.99 -13.24 5.74
C TYR A 160 -3.61 -11.90 5.33
N ASN A 161 -2.85 -10.81 5.44
CA ASN A 161 -3.19 -9.52 4.84
C ASN A 161 -2.16 -9.18 3.76
N ILE A 162 -2.63 -9.05 2.53
CA ILE A 162 -1.85 -8.58 1.38
C ILE A 162 -2.19 -7.13 1.07
N ILE A 163 -1.28 -6.40 0.42
CA ILE A 163 -1.55 -5.04 -0.05
C ILE A 163 -2.76 -5.04 -1.01
N MET A 164 -3.80 -4.28 -0.67
CA MET A 164 -4.98 -4.13 -1.53
C MET A 164 -4.65 -3.33 -2.80
N GLY A 165 -4.87 -3.95 -3.96
CA GLY A 165 -4.68 -3.31 -5.27
C GLY A 165 -3.34 -3.63 -5.95
N ASN A 166 -2.33 -4.10 -5.22
CA ASN A 166 -1.03 -4.50 -5.80
C ASN A 166 -0.99 -5.98 -6.14
N TYR A 167 -1.72 -6.38 -7.18
CA TYR A 167 -1.69 -7.77 -7.66
C TYR A 167 -0.80 -7.87 -8.90
N TYR A 168 0.28 -8.65 -8.78
CA TYR A 168 1.17 -8.95 -9.89
C TYR A 168 0.83 -10.33 -10.45
N PHE A 169 0.74 -10.44 -11.76
CA PHE A 169 0.36 -11.68 -12.43
C PHE A 169 1.54 -12.23 -13.23
N VAL A 170 1.77 -13.52 -13.12
CA VAL A 170 2.74 -14.26 -13.94
C VAL A 170 2.05 -15.47 -14.52
N GLY A 171 2.10 -15.64 -15.84
CA GLY A 171 1.45 -16.78 -16.49
C GLY A 171 2.36 -17.47 -17.50
N TYR A 172 2.26 -18.79 -17.56
CA TYR A 172 3.08 -19.64 -18.40
C TYR A 172 2.22 -20.43 -19.39
N GLY A 173 2.60 -20.46 -20.67
CA GLY A 173 1.92 -21.18 -21.73
C GLY A 173 0.42 -20.83 -21.80
N GLU A 174 -0.43 -21.84 -21.84
CA GLU A 174 -1.89 -21.68 -21.85
C GLU A 174 -2.43 -20.91 -20.62
N GLY A 175 -1.81 -21.10 -19.46
CA GLY A 175 -2.15 -20.33 -18.26
C GLY A 175 -1.84 -18.84 -18.42
N GLY A 176 -0.77 -18.51 -19.15
CA GLY A 176 -0.46 -17.15 -19.58
C GLY A 176 -1.52 -16.55 -20.50
N THR A 177 -1.98 -17.32 -21.49
CA THR A 177 -3.09 -16.93 -22.39
C THR A 177 -4.35 -16.61 -21.58
N LEU A 178 -4.73 -17.49 -20.66
CA LEU A 178 -5.92 -17.31 -19.82
C LEU A 178 -5.81 -16.13 -18.85
N PHE A 179 -4.61 -15.90 -18.28
CA PHE A 179 -4.35 -14.70 -17.46
C PHE A 179 -4.46 -13.42 -18.29
N GLN A 180 -3.89 -13.37 -19.51
CA GLN A 180 -4.07 -12.20 -20.38
C GLN A 180 -5.54 -11.94 -20.67
N GLN A 181 -6.31 -12.97 -21.03
CA GLN A 181 -7.75 -12.84 -21.28
C GLN A 181 -8.50 -12.33 -20.04
N TYR A 182 -8.23 -12.92 -18.86
CA TYR A 182 -8.83 -12.47 -17.61
C TYR A 182 -8.49 -11.00 -17.28
N ILE A 183 -7.24 -10.59 -17.47
CA ILE A 183 -6.80 -9.21 -17.20
C ILE A 183 -7.31 -8.23 -18.26
N MET A 184 -7.43 -8.59 -19.54
CA MET A 184 -8.12 -7.76 -20.55
C MET A 184 -9.56 -7.46 -20.15
N ALA A 185 -10.24 -8.43 -19.50
CA ALA A 185 -11.59 -8.26 -18.98
C ALA A 185 -11.66 -7.57 -17.60
N ASN A 186 -10.54 -7.49 -16.86
CA ASN A 186 -10.45 -6.95 -15.50
C ASN A 186 -9.16 -6.13 -15.26
N PRO A 187 -8.82 -5.15 -16.13
CA PRO A 187 -7.50 -4.54 -16.14
C PRO A 187 -7.19 -3.75 -14.86
N LYS A 188 -8.22 -3.29 -14.14
CA LYS A 188 -8.10 -2.55 -12.88
C LYS A 188 -7.46 -3.32 -11.72
N ILE A 189 -7.26 -4.63 -11.84
CA ILE A 189 -6.68 -5.44 -10.75
C ILE A 189 -5.18 -5.65 -10.92
N ALA A 190 -4.63 -5.51 -12.13
CA ALA A 190 -3.23 -5.84 -12.39
C ALA A 190 -2.32 -4.61 -12.20
N ALA A 191 -1.41 -4.68 -11.23
CA ALA A 191 -0.31 -3.72 -11.09
C ALA A 191 0.81 -4.00 -12.11
N GLY A 192 0.93 -5.25 -12.56
CA GLY A 192 1.81 -5.68 -13.65
C GLY A 192 1.51 -7.13 -14.05
N LEU A 193 1.79 -7.46 -15.31
CA LEU A 193 1.57 -8.79 -15.89
C LEU A 193 2.81 -9.26 -16.64
N ALA A 194 3.35 -10.43 -16.32
CA ALA A 194 4.42 -11.07 -17.08
C ALA A 194 3.92 -12.40 -17.67
N VAL A 195 4.13 -12.61 -18.96
CA VAL A 195 3.60 -13.78 -19.66
C VAL A 195 4.67 -14.45 -20.51
N PHE A 196 4.81 -15.76 -20.31
CA PHE A 196 5.79 -16.61 -21.00
C PHE A 196 5.05 -17.52 -21.98
N ASP A 197 5.25 -17.30 -23.28
CA ASP A 197 4.57 -18.03 -24.38
C ASP A 197 3.05 -18.18 -24.20
N GLY A 198 2.40 -17.14 -23.69
CA GLY A 198 0.97 -17.18 -23.38
C GLY A 198 0.14 -16.21 -24.22
N SER A 199 0.41 -16.08 -25.53
CA SER A 199 -0.22 -15.05 -26.38
C SER A 199 -1.11 -15.61 -27.49
N ASP A 200 -1.62 -16.84 -27.35
CA ASP A 200 -2.57 -17.43 -28.30
C ASP A 200 -4.01 -16.92 -28.06
N ILE A 201 -4.25 -15.65 -28.41
CA ILE A 201 -5.53 -14.96 -28.18
C ILE A 201 -6.07 -14.48 -29.52
N SER A 202 -7.33 -14.81 -29.81
CA SER A 202 -7.95 -14.38 -31.06
C SER A 202 -8.15 -12.86 -31.08
N GLN A 203 -7.98 -12.27 -32.27
CA GLN A 203 -8.26 -10.85 -32.50
C GLN A 203 -9.72 -10.51 -32.14
N SER A 204 -10.68 -11.37 -32.48
CA SER A 204 -12.10 -11.18 -32.17
C SER A 204 -12.37 -11.04 -30.67
N TYR A 205 -11.68 -11.84 -29.83
CA TYR A 205 -11.82 -11.76 -28.39
C TYR A 205 -11.31 -10.41 -27.86
N MET A 206 -10.14 -9.96 -28.33
CA MET A 206 -9.54 -8.69 -27.91
C MET A 206 -10.40 -7.49 -28.31
N GLU A 207 -11.00 -7.53 -29.50
CA GLU A 207 -11.93 -6.49 -29.98
C GLU A 207 -13.22 -6.45 -29.16
N GLU A 208 -13.84 -7.61 -28.92
CA GLU A 208 -15.08 -7.73 -28.14
C GLU A 208 -14.87 -7.27 -26.68
N VAL A 209 -13.88 -7.83 -26.00
CA VAL A 209 -13.60 -7.49 -24.59
C VAL A 209 -13.10 -6.07 -24.47
N GLY A 210 -12.21 -5.66 -25.38
CA GLY A 210 -11.64 -4.32 -25.39
C GLY A 210 -12.67 -3.20 -25.58
N ALA A 211 -13.78 -3.47 -26.27
CA ALA A 211 -14.86 -2.50 -26.50
C ALA A 211 -15.80 -2.35 -25.30
N ARG A 212 -15.80 -3.28 -24.34
CA ARG A 212 -16.64 -3.19 -23.14
C ARG A 212 -16.27 -1.96 -22.31
N THR A 213 -17.28 -1.35 -21.69
CA THR A 213 -17.10 -0.24 -20.77
C THR A 213 -16.36 -0.69 -19.51
N SER A 214 -15.41 0.13 -19.06
CA SER A 214 -14.70 -0.09 -17.79
C SER A 214 -15.52 0.42 -16.60
N ASP A 215 -14.95 0.33 -15.40
CA ASP A 215 -15.57 0.90 -14.20
C ASP A 215 -15.69 2.44 -14.28
N ASP A 216 -14.83 3.08 -15.10
CA ASP A 216 -15.09 4.44 -15.59
C ASP A 216 -15.96 4.39 -16.85
N PRO A 217 -17.21 4.90 -16.81
CA PRO A 217 -18.12 4.83 -17.95
C PRO A 217 -17.63 5.61 -19.18
N ARG A 218 -16.60 6.44 -19.04
CA ARG A 218 -15.99 7.22 -20.12
C ARG A 218 -14.87 6.47 -20.85
N VAL A 219 -14.44 5.32 -20.31
CA VAL A 219 -13.25 4.60 -20.77
C VAL A 219 -13.60 3.14 -21.08
N PRO A 220 -13.25 2.63 -22.27
CA PRO A 220 -13.37 1.20 -22.56
C PRO A 220 -12.21 0.39 -21.95
N LEU A 221 -12.40 -0.91 -21.73
CA LEU A 221 -11.38 -1.78 -21.10
C LEU A 221 -10.05 -1.78 -21.85
N SER A 222 -10.08 -1.73 -23.18
CA SER A 222 -8.89 -1.61 -24.04
C SER A 222 -8.06 -0.34 -23.85
N LYS A 223 -8.46 0.54 -22.92
CA LYS A 223 -7.82 1.82 -22.61
C LYS A 223 -7.47 1.98 -21.14
N VAL A 224 -7.68 0.92 -20.35
CA VAL A 224 -7.18 0.83 -18.98
C VAL A 224 -5.76 0.26 -19.05
N LYS A 225 -4.82 1.00 -18.51
CA LYS A 225 -3.38 0.70 -18.64
C LYS A 225 -3.01 -0.47 -17.73
N VAL A 226 -2.22 -1.39 -18.23
CA VAL A 226 -1.64 -2.52 -17.48
C VAL A 226 -0.20 -2.72 -17.96
N PRO A 227 0.81 -2.45 -17.12
CA PRO A 227 2.18 -2.78 -17.46
C PRO A 227 2.28 -4.26 -17.78
N ILE A 228 2.84 -4.60 -18.94
CA ILE A 228 2.99 -5.99 -19.37
C ILE A 228 4.38 -6.29 -19.92
N TRP A 229 4.92 -7.46 -19.58
CA TRP A 229 6.09 -8.04 -20.22
C TRP A 229 5.70 -9.33 -20.93
N ILE A 230 5.77 -9.32 -22.26
CA ILE A 230 5.53 -10.47 -23.13
C ILE A 230 6.89 -11.11 -23.45
N ILE A 231 7.10 -12.31 -22.94
CA ILE A 231 8.27 -13.16 -23.22
C ILE A 231 7.82 -14.29 -24.13
N THR A 232 8.42 -14.41 -25.32
CA THR A 232 8.02 -15.41 -26.29
C THR A 232 9.17 -15.96 -27.11
N GLU A 233 9.09 -17.24 -27.50
CA GLU A 233 10.04 -17.84 -28.44
C GLU A 233 9.74 -17.45 -29.89
N ASN A 234 8.47 -17.20 -30.23
CA ASN A 234 8.02 -17.08 -31.61
C ASN A 234 7.12 -15.85 -31.81
N LEU A 235 7.64 -14.85 -32.53
CA LEU A 235 6.86 -13.68 -32.94
C LEU A 235 6.06 -14.00 -34.22
N ASN A 236 4.88 -14.57 -34.06
CA ASN A 236 3.90 -14.79 -35.14
C ASN A 236 2.83 -13.69 -35.17
N ASP A 237 1.99 -13.69 -36.20
CA ASP A 237 0.94 -12.67 -36.39
C ASP A 237 -0.02 -12.58 -35.20
N THR A 238 -0.40 -13.73 -34.61
CA THR A 238 -1.25 -13.78 -33.40
C THR A 238 -0.59 -13.04 -32.24
N THR A 239 0.69 -13.34 -31.97
CA THR A 239 1.46 -12.72 -30.89
C THR A 239 1.66 -11.23 -31.14
N GLN A 240 1.91 -10.84 -32.40
CA GLN A 240 2.03 -9.43 -32.78
C GLN A 240 0.71 -8.67 -32.56
N ASN A 241 -0.44 -9.29 -32.83
CA ASN A 241 -1.75 -8.68 -32.55
C ASN A 241 -1.98 -8.45 -31.05
N VAL A 242 -1.54 -9.40 -30.20
CA VAL A 242 -1.58 -9.25 -28.74
C VAL A 242 -0.66 -8.12 -28.28
N ILE A 243 0.57 -8.03 -28.81
CA ILE A 243 1.47 -6.92 -28.53
C ILE A 243 0.80 -5.59 -28.91
N ASN A 244 0.21 -5.49 -30.09
CA ASN A 244 -0.46 -4.28 -30.57
C ASN A 244 -1.64 -3.86 -29.67
N TYR A 245 -2.42 -4.82 -29.16
CA TYR A 245 -3.47 -4.54 -28.18
C TYR A 245 -2.89 -3.85 -26.93
N TRP A 246 -1.82 -4.41 -26.37
CA TRP A 246 -1.23 -3.88 -25.13
C TRP A 246 -0.51 -2.56 -25.33
N LEU A 247 0.14 -2.34 -26.48
CA LEU A 247 0.68 -1.03 -26.85
C LEU A 247 -0.43 0.03 -26.84
N ASN A 248 -1.58 -0.28 -27.45
CA ASN A 248 -2.75 0.60 -27.49
C ASN A 248 -3.41 0.81 -26.12
N ALA A 249 -3.46 -0.22 -25.27
CA ALA A 249 -4.03 -0.14 -23.91
C ALA A 249 -3.16 0.70 -22.97
N ASN A 250 -1.85 0.68 -23.18
CA ASN A 250 -0.88 1.40 -22.35
C ASN A 250 -0.50 2.78 -22.88
N ASP A 251 -1.17 3.26 -23.93
CA ASP A 251 -0.93 4.59 -24.52
C ASP A 251 0.56 4.79 -24.87
N THR A 252 1.20 3.74 -25.42
CA THR A 252 2.64 3.75 -25.67
C THR A 252 3.02 4.60 -26.87
N THR A 253 4.24 5.12 -26.86
CA THR A 253 4.83 5.90 -27.96
C THR A 253 5.73 5.04 -28.86
N GLU A 254 6.17 5.63 -29.97
CA GLU A 254 7.24 5.07 -30.82
C GLU A 254 8.63 5.24 -30.19
N ASP A 255 8.75 5.94 -29.06
CA ASP A 255 10.00 6.06 -28.31
C ASP A 255 10.30 4.74 -27.57
N VAL A 256 11.12 3.93 -28.23
CA VAL A 256 11.50 2.58 -27.78
C VAL A 256 12.97 2.55 -27.39
N TYR A 257 13.29 1.81 -26.32
CA TYR A 257 14.67 1.50 -25.96
C TYR A 257 14.83 0.01 -25.67
N SER A 258 16.05 -0.49 -25.80
CA SER A 258 16.37 -1.88 -25.48
C SER A 258 17.09 -1.97 -24.14
N THR A 259 16.73 -2.98 -23.34
CA THR A 259 17.53 -3.45 -22.21
C THR A 259 18.32 -4.69 -22.63
N GLU A 260 19.08 -5.28 -21.71
CA GLU A 260 19.69 -6.60 -21.93
C GLU A 260 18.65 -7.68 -22.26
N TYR A 261 17.41 -7.52 -21.78
CA TYR A 261 16.40 -8.57 -21.81
C TYR A 261 15.22 -8.29 -22.72
N ALA A 262 14.90 -7.03 -23.01
CA ALA A 262 13.66 -6.67 -23.71
C ALA A 262 13.77 -5.40 -24.54
N THR A 263 12.90 -5.32 -25.54
CA THR A 263 12.49 -4.06 -26.16
C THR A 263 11.39 -3.43 -25.30
N VAL A 264 11.55 -2.17 -24.90
CA VAL A 264 10.63 -1.47 -23.98
C VAL A 264 9.97 -0.30 -24.67
N TYR A 265 8.64 -0.31 -24.66
CA TYR A 265 7.75 0.73 -25.16
C TYR A 265 7.17 1.50 -23.96
N LYS A 266 7.48 2.79 -23.85
CA LYS A 266 7.00 3.63 -22.73
C LYS A 266 5.65 4.26 -23.04
N GLN A 267 4.82 4.39 -21.99
CA GLN A 267 3.64 5.23 -22.03
C GLN A 267 3.98 6.68 -22.40
N SER A 268 3.10 7.32 -23.18
CA SER A 268 3.18 8.75 -23.50
C SER A 268 3.14 9.63 -22.25
N LEU A 269 4.05 10.60 -22.17
CA LEU A 269 4.03 11.65 -21.16
C LEU A 269 2.89 12.66 -21.41
N VAL A 270 2.45 12.80 -22.67
CA VAL A 270 1.32 13.63 -23.08
C VAL A 270 0.13 12.71 -23.26
N THR A 271 -0.61 12.45 -22.18
CA THR A 271 -1.86 11.70 -22.31
C THR A 271 -2.99 12.65 -22.71
N THR A 272 -3.74 12.27 -23.73
CA THR A 272 -4.98 12.94 -24.12
C THR A 272 -6.16 12.54 -23.24
N ARG A 273 -5.96 11.57 -22.33
CA ARG A 273 -6.97 10.96 -21.47
C ARG A 273 -6.73 11.41 -20.03
N ARG A 274 -7.39 12.48 -19.62
CA ARG A 274 -7.42 12.91 -18.21
C ARG A 274 -8.24 11.91 -17.39
N LEU A 275 -7.63 10.80 -17.02
CA LEU A 275 -8.01 10.05 -15.83
C LEU A 275 -7.23 10.71 -14.69
N ASP A 276 -7.89 11.58 -13.93
CA ASP A 276 -7.28 12.58 -13.03
C ASP A 276 -6.43 12.01 -11.87
N ASN A 277 -6.21 10.69 -11.84
CA ASN A 277 -5.55 10.02 -10.74
C ASN A 277 -4.53 8.94 -11.16
N GLU A 278 -4.14 8.74 -12.43
CA GLU A 278 -3.07 7.78 -12.81
C GLU A 278 -1.73 8.49 -13.04
N GLN A 279 -0.60 7.85 -12.67
CA GLN A 279 0.73 8.30 -13.09
C GLN A 279 1.11 7.67 -14.43
N ASN A 280 1.90 8.39 -15.22
CA ASN A 280 2.40 7.90 -16.51
C ASN A 280 3.61 6.98 -16.33
N VAL A 281 3.36 5.80 -15.77
CA VAL A 281 4.41 4.84 -15.37
C VAL A 281 4.28 3.49 -16.09
N SER A 282 3.30 3.34 -16.98
CA SER A 282 3.11 2.06 -17.67
C SER A 282 4.15 1.81 -18.76
N SER A 283 4.39 0.54 -19.05
CA SER A 283 5.26 0.11 -20.15
C SER A 283 4.81 -1.24 -20.71
N VAL A 284 5.07 -1.45 -21.99
CA VAL A 284 5.00 -2.76 -22.64
C VAL A 284 6.42 -3.21 -22.93
N GLN A 285 6.81 -4.38 -22.44
CA GLN A 285 8.11 -4.99 -22.71
C GLN A 285 7.94 -6.24 -23.55
N VAL A 286 8.80 -6.45 -24.55
CA VAL A 286 8.78 -7.61 -25.44
C VAL A 286 10.16 -8.26 -25.48
N SER A 287 10.22 -9.56 -25.20
CA SER A 287 11.43 -10.37 -25.31
C SER A 287 11.19 -11.52 -26.29
N VAL A 288 11.97 -11.57 -27.37
CA VAL A 288 11.99 -12.73 -28.30
C VAL A 288 13.15 -13.63 -27.91
N ARG A 289 12.89 -14.64 -27.08
CA ARG A 289 13.91 -15.53 -26.51
C ARG A 289 13.28 -16.85 -26.06
N SER A 290 14.12 -17.86 -25.82
CA SER A 290 13.62 -19.11 -25.22
C SER A 290 12.95 -18.84 -23.87
N SER A 291 11.75 -19.39 -23.69
CA SER A 291 10.96 -19.27 -22.48
C SER A 291 11.26 -20.46 -21.58
N ASN A 292 12.47 -20.52 -21.04
CA ASN A 292 12.74 -21.49 -19.98
C ASN A 292 11.97 -21.08 -18.72
N TYR A 293 10.79 -21.67 -18.51
CA TYR A 293 9.92 -21.39 -17.37
C TYR A 293 10.59 -21.69 -16.01
N ASN A 294 11.64 -22.51 -16.01
CA ASN A 294 12.46 -22.86 -14.84
C ASN A 294 13.81 -22.13 -14.85
N ASP A 295 13.84 -20.85 -15.22
CA ASP A 295 15.02 -19.99 -15.09
C ASP A 295 14.87 -19.06 -13.86
N PRO A 296 15.40 -19.45 -12.68
CA PRO A 296 15.26 -18.64 -11.47
C PRO A 296 15.98 -17.29 -11.55
N LYS A 297 17.02 -17.17 -12.37
CA LYS A 297 17.72 -15.88 -12.54
C LYS A 297 16.88 -14.92 -13.35
N PHE A 298 16.25 -15.42 -14.41
CA PHE A 298 15.40 -14.59 -15.25
C PHE A 298 14.08 -14.22 -14.55
N ASN A 299 13.48 -15.12 -13.77
CA ASN A 299 12.30 -14.77 -12.95
C ASN A 299 12.61 -13.67 -11.91
N GLU A 300 13.81 -13.67 -11.32
CA GLU A 300 14.27 -12.58 -10.44
C GLU A 300 14.37 -11.23 -11.20
N VAL A 301 14.83 -11.24 -12.45
CA VAL A 301 14.84 -10.06 -13.32
C VAL A 301 13.42 -9.58 -13.61
N VAL A 302 12.49 -10.48 -13.96
CA VAL A 302 11.08 -10.14 -14.19
C VAL A 302 10.46 -9.45 -12.98
N TRP A 303 10.79 -9.91 -11.77
CA TRP A 303 10.37 -9.22 -10.55
C TRP A 303 11.06 -7.85 -10.39
N LYS A 304 12.39 -7.83 -10.32
CA LYS A 304 13.18 -6.67 -9.91
C LYS A 304 13.13 -5.51 -10.91
N ASP A 305 13.16 -5.83 -12.20
CA ASP A 305 13.34 -4.84 -13.26
C ASP A 305 12.02 -4.45 -13.92
N PHE A 306 10.94 -5.17 -13.62
CA PHE A 306 9.62 -4.93 -14.21
C PHE A 306 8.47 -4.93 -13.21
N LEU A 307 8.08 -6.08 -12.64
CA LEU A 307 6.85 -6.16 -11.81
C LEU A 307 6.92 -5.23 -10.59
N SER A 308 8.07 -5.16 -9.92
CA SER A 308 8.26 -4.30 -8.74
C SER A 308 8.33 -2.80 -9.04
N LYS A 309 8.24 -2.36 -10.31
CA LYS A 309 8.38 -0.93 -10.67
C LYS A 309 7.08 -0.16 -10.62
N THR A 310 5.94 -0.85 -10.59
CA THR A 310 4.62 -0.24 -10.58
C THR A 310 3.78 -0.83 -9.47
N CYS A 311 2.90 -0.03 -8.90
CA CYS A 311 1.87 -0.48 -7.99
C CYS A 311 0.52 0.08 -8.44
N ARG A 312 -0.58 -0.46 -7.92
CA ARG A 312 -1.91 0.03 -8.26
C ARG A 312 -2.69 0.29 -6.98
N TYR A 313 -3.02 1.55 -6.74
CA TYR A 313 -3.83 1.94 -5.60
C TYR A 313 -5.31 1.92 -6.00
N GLY A 314 -6.10 1.10 -5.31
CA GLY A 314 -7.47 0.85 -5.71
C GLY A 314 -8.46 0.80 -4.57
N THR A 315 -9.65 1.36 -4.79
CA THR A 315 -10.79 1.32 -3.86
C THR A 315 -12.11 1.08 -4.58
N ASP A 316 -12.04 0.33 -5.69
CA ASP A 316 -13.19 -0.07 -6.50
C ASP A 316 -14.05 1.08 -7.05
N VAL A 317 -13.45 2.26 -7.17
CA VAL A 317 -14.05 3.40 -7.87
C VAL A 317 -13.20 3.68 -9.11
N TYR A 318 -13.86 3.62 -10.27
CA TYR A 318 -13.22 3.63 -11.58
C TYR A 318 -12.15 2.52 -11.72
N ASN A 319 -11.11 2.77 -12.50
CA ASN A 319 -10.17 1.75 -12.93
C ASN A 319 -8.97 1.54 -11.99
N ASN A 320 -9.08 2.01 -10.74
CA ASN A 320 -7.94 2.16 -9.81
C ASN A 320 -6.82 2.99 -10.44
N ALA A 321 -5.73 3.22 -9.71
CA ALA A 321 -4.71 4.18 -10.10
C ALA A 321 -3.32 3.55 -10.15
N LEU A 322 -2.73 3.48 -11.35
CA LEU A 322 -1.34 3.04 -11.51
C LEU A 322 -0.36 4.09 -10.97
N ARG A 323 0.68 3.63 -10.29
CA ARG A 323 1.69 4.42 -9.58
C ARG A 323 3.07 3.82 -9.77
N ALA A 324 4.10 4.65 -9.71
CA ALA A 324 5.46 4.17 -9.54
C ALA A 324 5.58 3.50 -8.17
N TYR A 325 6.30 2.40 -8.11
CA TYR A 325 6.69 1.78 -6.85
C TYR A 325 8.21 1.86 -6.71
N ALA A 326 8.65 2.16 -5.49
CA ALA A 326 10.04 2.12 -5.08
C ALA A 326 10.12 1.45 -3.71
N SER A 327 11.20 0.72 -3.48
CA SER A 327 11.48 0.13 -2.18
C SER A 327 11.76 1.22 -1.14
N PHE A 328 11.58 0.90 0.13
CA PHE A 328 11.89 1.86 1.20
C PHE A 328 13.37 2.22 1.25
N GLU A 329 14.26 1.31 0.86
CA GLU A 329 15.69 1.62 0.71
C GLU A 329 15.92 2.68 -0.38
N GLU A 330 15.33 2.51 -1.57
CA GLU A 330 15.43 3.48 -2.66
C GLU A 330 14.83 4.84 -2.29
N LEU A 331 13.77 4.84 -1.48
CA LEU A 331 13.14 6.06 -0.99
C LEU A 331 13.87 6.67 0.22
N GLY A 332 14.82 5.99 0.86
CA GLY A 332 15.38 6.45 2.14
C GLY A 332 14.35 6.52 3.27
N VAL A 333 13.35 5.63 3.22
CA VAL A 333 12.33 5.46 4.27
C VAL A 333 12.84 4.43 5.27
N GLU A 334 12.83 4.80 6.55
CA GLU A 334 13.32 3.95 7.63
C GLU A 334 12.16 3.39 8.44
N LYS A 335 12.26 2.14 8.89
CA LYS A 335 11.34 1.54 9.85
C LYS A 335 11.95 1.65 11.24
N VAL A 336 11.19 2.19 12.19
CA VAL A 336 11.58 2.30 13.59
C VAL A 336 10.59 1.52 14.45
N GLU A 337 11.10 0.76 15.42
CA GLU A 337 10.31 -0.04 16.34
C GLU A 337 10.50 0.42 17.78
N ILE A 338 9.43 0.39 18.57
CA ILE A 338 9.46 0.66 20.01
C ILE A 338 8.58 -0.35 20.75
N ASN A 339 8.82 -0.53 22.04
CA ASN A 339 7.91 -1.26 22.91
C ASN A 339 7.03 -0.27 23.69
N VAL A 340 5.72 -0.44 23.63
CA VAL A 340 4.75 0.34 24.42
C VAL A 340 3.91 -0.64 25.21
N ASP A 341 4.01 -0.59 26.54
CA ASP A 341 3.26 -1.47 27.46
C ASP A 341 3.38 -2.96 27.14
N GLY A 342 4.57 -3.40 26.71
CA GLY A 342 4.82 -4.79 26.36
C GLY A 342 4.46 -5.16 24.92
N TYR A 343 3.93 -4.23 24.12
CA TYR A 343 3.59 -4.45 22.71
C TYR A 343 4.64 -3.83 21.79
N THR A 344 5.16 -4.61 20.84
CA THR A 344 6.01 -4.09 19.76
C THR A 344 5.15 -3.26 18.82
N ARG A 345 5.51 -1.98 18.68
CA ARG A 345 4.89 -1.00 17.79
C ARG A 345 5.94 -0.49 16.81
N HIS A 346 5.50 -0.02 15.64
CA HIS A 346 6.43 0.53 14.66
C HIS A 346 5.82 1.65 13.82
N TRP A 347 6.68 2.49 13.27
CA TRP A 347 6.35 3.43 12.21
C TRP A 347 7.41 3.40 11.11
N PHE A 348 7.02 3.95 9.96
CA PHE A 348 7.96 4.30 8.91
C PHE A 348 8.17 5.80 8.92
N GLN A 349 9.37 6.27 8.64
CA GLN A 349 9.68 7.70 8.63
C GLN A 349 10.43 8.09 7.37
N TYR A 350 10.18 9.30 6.91
CA TYR A 350 10.93 9.94 5.84
C TYR A 350 11.50 11.26 6.35
N VAL A 351 12.82 11.37 6.28
CA VAL A 351 13.56 12.59 6.65
C VAL A 351 14.05 13.24 5.36
N PRO A 352 13.59 14.44 5.00
CA PRO A 352 13.99 15.10 3.76
C PRO A 352 15.50 15.36 3.65
N THR A 353 16.00 15.50 2.42
CA THR A 353 17.41 15.84 2.17
C THR A 353 17.80 17.16 2.85
N SER A 354 16.95 18.19 2.74
CA SER A 354 17.16 19.50 3.36
C SER A 354 17.29 19.45 4.89
N VAL A 355 16.58 18.51 5.53
CA VAL A 355 16.64 18.27 6.99
C VAL A 355 17.90 17.51 7.36
N ARG A 356 18.29 16.48 6.58
CA ARG A 356 19.55 15.75 6.79
C ARG A 356 20.78 16.66 6.66
N GLU A 357 20.73 17.64 5.76
CA GLU A 357 21.81 18.62 5.56
C GLU A 357 21.87 19.68 6.67
N ASN A 358 20.76 19.91 7.39
CA ASN A 358 20.64 20.91 8.45
C ASN A 358 19.94 20.31 9.69
N PRO A 359 20.55 19.33 10.38
CA PRO A 359 19.87 18.56 11.42
C PRO A 359 19.44 19.37 12.66
N GLU A 360 20.02 20.56 12.86
CA GLU A 360 19.71 21.47 13.97
C GLU A 360 18.56 22.44 13.66
N LYS A 361 18.09 22.53 12.40
CA LYS A 361 16.97 23.41 12.04
C LYS A 361 15.67 22.76 12.52
N GLU A 362 14.92 23.49 13.35
CA GLU A 362 13.59 23.06 13.76
C GLU A 362 12.65 22.97 12.54
N VAL A 363 12.06 21.78 12.35
CA VAL A 363 11.15 21.52 11.23
C VAL A 363 9.82 20.92 11.69
N PRO A 364 8.74 21.11 10.91
CA PRO A 364 7.46 20.51 11.22
C PRO A 364 7.49 18.98 11.22
N LEU A 365 6.53 18.38 11.93
CA LEU A 365 6.30 16.94 11.95
C LEU A 365 4.86 16.64 11.49
N VAL A 366 4.72 15.74 10.51
CA VAL A 366 3.42 15.26 10.03
C VAL A 366 3.26 13.77 10.35
N LEU A 367 2.16 13.42 11.00
CA LEU A 367 1.76 12.03 11.25
C LEU A 367 0.71 11.61 10.23
N ALA A 368 1.00 10.61 9.39
CA ALA A 368 0.10 10.13 8.34
C ALA A 368 -0.44 8.72 8.67
N LEU A 369 -1.70 8.63 9.06
CA LEU A 369 -2.34 7.42 9.59
C LEU A 369 -3.10 6.64 8.53
N HIS A 370 -2.75 5.36 8.37
CA HIS A 370 -3.35 4.47 7.38
C HIS A 370 -4.81 4.10 7.69
N GLY A 371 -5.58 3.69 6.68
CA GLY A 371 -6.94 3.16 6.82
C GLY A 371 -6.98 1.75 7.42
N SER A 372 -8.18 1.25 7.70
CA SER A 372 -8.33 -0.07 8.31
C SER A 372 -7.73 -1.17 7.41
N GLY A 373 -6.89 -2.03 7.97
CA GLY A 373 -6.32 -3.18 7.26
C GLY A 373 -5.17 -2.81 6.32
N GLN A 374 -4.78 -1.54 6.28
CA GLN A 374 -3.54 -1.08 5.67
C GLN A 374 -2.41 -1.07 6.71
N THR A 375 -1.22 -0.59 6.34
CA THR A 375 -0.07 -0.38 7.23
C THR A 375 0.58 0.97 6.94
N GLY A 376 1.48 1.44 7.80
CA GLY A 376 2.32 2.60 7.49
C GLY A 376 3.11 2.43 6.19
N ALA A 377 3.64 1.22 5.95
CA ALA A 377 4.32 0.84 4.71
C ALA A 377 3.47 1.06 3.45
N ILE A 378 2.22 0.58 3.48
CA ILE A 378 1.26 0.78 2.39
C ILE A 378 1.01 2.28 2.19
N PHE A 379 0.87 3.02 3.29
CA PHE A 379 0.50 4.44 3.24
C PHE A 379 1.63 5.32 2.68
N VAL A 380 2.90 4.98 2.91
CA VAL A 380 4.06 5.61 2.24
C VAL A 380 3.89 5.59 0.72
N SER A 381 3.59 4.40 0.18
CA SER A 381 3.52 4.16 -1.26
C SER A 381 2.31 4.83 -1.92
N TYR A 382 1.18 4.89 -1.24
CA TYR A 382 -0.09 5.32 -1.83
C TYR A 382 -0.39 6.80 -1.69
N THR A 383 0.06 7.42 -0.60
CA THR A 383 -0.17 8.85 -0.37
C THR A 383 0.90 9.73 -1.01
N GLU A 384 2.13 9.20 -1.16
CA GLU A 384 3.30 9.95 -1.59
C GLU A 384 3.61 11.18 -0.73
N TRP A 385 3.19 11.17 0.55
CA TRP A 385 3.53 12.23 1.52
C TRP A 385 5.02 12.52 1.59
N TYR A 386 5.88 11.53 1.36
CA TYR A 386 7.34 11.70 1.32
C TYR A 386 7.79 12.70 0.23
N LYS A 387 7.06 12.84 -0.89
CA LYS A 387 7.37 13.83 -1.93
C LYS A 387 7.04 15.24 -1.46
N VAL A 388 5.92 15.40 -0.76
CA VAL A 388 5.52 16.68 -0.17
C VAL A 388 6.54 17.08 0.90
N ALA A 389 6.93 16.13 1.75
CA ALA A 389 7.96 16.31 2.77
C ALA A 389 9.32 16.72 2.17
N GLU A 390 9.77 16.04 1.10
CA GLU A 390 11.03 16.38 0.41
C GLU A 390 11.01 17.81 -0.14
N GLU A 391 9.92 18.20 -0.80
CA GLU A 391 9.79 19.53 -1.42
C GLU A 391 9.60 20.66 -0.39
N ARG A 392 8.95 20.38 0.74
CA ARG A 392 8.52 21.39 1.71
C ARG A 392 9.33 21.41 3.01
N GLY A 393 10.24 20.46 3.19
CA GLY A 393 11.20 20.45 4.30
C GLY A 393 10.56 20.17 5.67
N PHE A 394 9.70 19.15 5.76
CA PHE A 394 9.17 18.64 7.03
C PHE A 394 9.40 17.13 7.16
N ILE A 395 9.48 16.61 8.38
CA ILE A 395 9.55 15.16 8.60
C ILE A 395 8.13 14.58 8.58
N VAL A 396 7.95 13.43 7.93
CA VAL A 396 6.69 12.69 7.94
C VAL A 396 6.88 11.28 8.48
N VAL A 397 5.96 10.85 9.33
CA VAL A 397 5.91 9.50 9.91
C VAL A 397 4.60 8.80 9.58
N PHE A 398 4.68 7.49 9.36
CA PHE A 398 3.60 6.59 8.98
C PHE A 398 3.51 5.45 10.01
N PRO A 399 2.89 5.70 11.16
CA PRO A 399 2.73 4.69 12.20
C PRO A 399 1.77 3.58 11.78
N THR A 400 2.01 2.36 12.26
CA THR A 400 1.13 1.21 12.04
C THR A 400 0.30 0.90 13.29
N GLY A 401 -1.03 0.93 13.15
CA GLY A 401 -1.97 0.56 14.22
C GLY A 401 -1.80 -0.89 14.67
N TYR A 402 -2.05 -1.18 15.95
CA TYR A 402 -1.93 -2.55 16.46
C TYR A 402 -3.04 -3.44 15.83
N PRO A 403 -2.76 -4.69 15.43
CA PRO A 403 -3.78 -5.50 14.79
C PRO A 403 -5.02 -5.71 15.65
N GLY A 404 -6.19 -5.43 15.07
CA GLY A 404 -7.49 -5.58 15.70
C GLY A 404 -8.38 -6.51 14.89
N ALA A 405 -9.51 -6.92 15.48
CA ALA A 405 -10.45 -7.83 14.84
C ALA A 405 -11.26 -7.07 13.78
N PHE A 406 -11.19 -7.56 12.55
CA PHE A 406 -12.10 -7.11 11.49
C PHE A 406 -13.50 -7.70 11.66
N ALA A 407 -14.45 -7.27 10.84
CA ALA A 407 -15.81 -7.81 10.85
C ALA A 407 -15.86 -9.34 10.59
N ASP A 408 -14.84 -9.89 9.92
CA ASP A 408 -14.65 -11.32 9.69
C ASP A 408 -13.85 -12.03 10.79
N GLY A 409 -13.49 -11.32 11.87
CA GLY A 409 -12.68 -11.82 13.00
C GLY A 409 -11.17 -11.87 12.74
N THR A 410 -10.71 -11.56 11.52
CA THR A 410 -9.29 -11.69 11.17
C THR A 410 -8.46 -10.54 11.76
N PRO A 411 -7.26 -10.82 12.30
CA PRO A 411 -6.38 -9.78 12.81
C PRO A 411 -5.72 -9.04 11.65
N ARG A 412 -5.99 -7.74 11.53
CA ARG A 412 -5.28 -6.85 10.59
C ARG A 412 -4.98 -5.53 11.28
N PRO A 413 -3.95 -4.78 10.85
CA PRO A 413 -3.61 -3.51 11.48
C PRO A 413 -4.83 -2.57 11.52
N TYR A 414 -5.09 -2.02 12.70
CA TYR A 414 -6.31 -1.29 13.03
C TYR A 414 -6.01 -0.24 14.11
N TRP A 415 -6.83 0.81 14.20
CA TRP A 415 -6.71 1.85 15.22
C TRP A 415 -7.74 1.69 16.34
N ASN A 416 -7.31 1.75 17.59
CA ASN A 416 -8.14 1.76 18.80
C ASN A 416 -8.79 3.14 19.02
N ILE A 417 -9.63 3.56 18.08
CA ILE A 417 -10.25 4.90 18.06
C ILE A 417 -11.22 5.16 19.22
N THR A 418 -11.73 4.10 19.85
CA THR A 418 -12.63 4.15 21.01
C THR A 418 -11.89 4.20 22.34
N ARG A 419 -10.56 4.03 22.34
CA ARG A 419 -9.73 3.85 23.54
C ARG A 419 -10.24 2.74 24.45
N ASP A 420 -10.55 1.60 23.83
CA ASP A 420 -10.89 0.39 24.58
C ASP A 420 -9.69 -0.02 25.45
N PRO A 421 -9.82 -0.08 26.80
CA PRO A 421 -8.72 -0.41 27.70
C PRO A 421 -8.27 -1.87 27.59
N GLU A 422 -9.06 -2.75 26.96
CA GLU A 422 -8.68 -4.15 26.71
C GLU A 422 -7.76 -4.29 25.49
N ARG A 423 -7.53 -3.21 24.74
CA ARG A 423 -6.68 -3.19 23.55
C ARG A 423 -5.45 -2.30 23.77
N PRO A 424 -4.34 -2.55 23.05
CA PRO A 424 -3.19 -1.66 23.08
C PRO A 424 -3.58 -0.20 22.79
N ASP A 425 -3.06 0.72 23.60
CA ASP A 425 -3.40 2.15 23.49
C ASP A 425 -2.62 2.80 22.34
N ASP A 426 -3.33 3.11 21.25
CA ASP A 426 -2.76 3.79 20.10
C ASP A 426 -2.48 5.27 20.35
N VAL A 427 -3.22 5.93 21.25
CA VAL A 427 -2.92 7.33 21.63
C VAL A 427 -1.58 7.39 22.35
N LYS A 428 -1.35 6.48 23.30
CA LYS A 428 -0.07 6.38 24.01
C LYS A 428 1.07 6.01 23.07
N PHE A 429 0.86 5.10 22.12
CA PHE A 429 1.88 4.79 21.12
C PHE A 429 2.25 6.03 20.29
N ILE A 430 1.28 6.82 19.84
CA ILE A 430 1.54 8.04 19.07
C ILE A 430 2.30 9.06 19.92
N ASP A 431 1.93 9.26 21.18
CA ASP A 431 2.65 10.15 22.11
C ASP A 431 4.12 9.71 22.30
N GLU A 432 4.38 8.44 22.57
CA GLU A 432 5.74 7.91 22.70
C GLU A 432 6.54 7.99 21.39
N MET A 433 5.89 7.80 20.24
CA MET A 433 6.52 8.03 18.93
C MET A 433 6.91 9.50 18.75
N ILE A 434 6.02 10.45 19.06
CA ILE A 434 6.32 11.89 18.95
C ILE A 434 7.51 12.25 19.86
N LYS A 435 7.55 11.75 21.10
CA LYS A 435 8.70 11.94 22.00
C LYS A 435 9.99 11.36 21.40
N ALA A 436 9.93 10.17 20.82
CA ALA A 436 11.07 9.56 20.15
C ALA A 436 11.55 10.40 18.95
N MET A 437 10.62 10.98 18.17
CA MET A 437 10.97 11.89 17.08
C MET A 437 11.65 13.16 17.58
N LYS A 438 11.11 13.81 18.63
CA LYS A 438 11.69 15.01 19.25
C LYS A 438 13.07 14.77 19.87
N ASN A 439 13.33 13.56 20.36
CA ASN A 439 14.63 13.19 20.92
C ASN A 439 15.70 12.97 19.84
N ASN A 440 15.31 12.63 18.61
CA ASN A 440 16.22 12.26 17.53
C ASN A 440 16.37 13.34 16.46
N TYR A 441 15.43 14.29 16.38
CA TYR A 441 15.38 15.35 15.38
C TYR A 441 14.98 16.68 16.01
N ALA A 442 15.47 17.80 15.45
CA ALA A 442 14.99 19.13 15.79
C ALA A 442 13.56 19.33 15.24
N ILE A 443 12.56 18.85 15.99
CA ILE A 443 11.16 19.05 15.67
C ILE A 443 10.68 20.37 16.25
N ASP A 444 9.98 21.16 15.45
CA ASP A 444 9.26 22.33 15.93
C ASP A 444 7.99 21.90 16.68
N ASP A 445 8.01 22.05 18.00
CA ASP A 445 6.92 21.70 18.91
C ASP A 445 5.60 22.43 18.61
N ASN A 446 5.67 23.58 17.95
CA ASN A 446 4.52 24.38 17.56
C ASN A 446 3.94 23.99 16.20
N ARG A 447 4.59 23.10 15.45
CA ARG A 447 4.19 22.67 14.10
C ARG A 447 4.17 21.15 13.97
N VAL A 448 3.46 20.50 14.90
CA VAL A 448 3.10 19.08 14.80
C VAL A 448 1.69 18.94 14.25
N TYR A 449 1.54 18.11 13.22
CA TYR A 449 0.28 17.91 12.50
C TYR A 449 -0.08 16.44 12.41
N VAL A 450 -1.37 16.15 12.27
CA VAL A 450 -1.84 14.79 12.05
C VAL A 450 -2.86 14.71 10.92
N THR A 451 -2.72 13.66 10.11
CA THR A 451 -3.58 13.33 9.00
C THR A 451 -3.80 11.83 8.89
N GLY A 452 -4.80 11.42 8.12
CA GLY A 452 -5.03 10.02 7.83
C GLY A 452 -6.17 9.77 6.87
N GLN A 453 -6.37 8.51 6.51
CA GLN A 453 -7.44 8.08 5.61
C GLN A 453 -8.37 7.09 6.30
N SER A 454 -9.69 7.20 6.08
CA SER A 454 -10.71 6.30 6.65
C SER A 454 -10.56 6.16 8.16
N LEU A 455 -10.31 4.95 8.69
CA LEU A 455 -10.03 4.72 10.10
C LEU A 455 -8.83 5.54 10.62
N GLY A 456 -7.84 5.84 9.79
CA GLY A 456 -6.75 6.75 10.13
C GLY A 456 -7.22 8.21 10.27
N SER A 457 -8.22 8.65 9.49
CA SER A 457 -8.88 9.96 9.68
C SER A 457 -9.77 9.96 10.93
N MET A 458 -10.41 8.83 11.26
CA MET A 458 -11.11 8.65 12.53
C MET A 458 -10.13 8.75 13.71
N MET A 459 -8.97 8.07 13.62
CA MET A 459 -7.91 8.17 14.62
C MET A 459 -7.35 9.59 14.69
N THR A 460 -7.17 10.27 13.56
CA THR A 460 -6.77 11.68 13.49
C THR A 460 -7.67 12.55 14.36
N ASN A 461 -9.00 12.38 14.24
CA ASN A 461 -9.96 13.07 15.09
C ASN A 461 -9.84 12.65 16.58
N THR A 462 -9.69 11.35 16.86
CA THR A 462 -9.48 10.85 18.23
C THR A 462 -8.24 11.47 18.89
N LEU A 463 -7.12 11.60 18.16
CA LEU A 463 -5.87 12.17 18.69
C LEU A 463 -6.05 13.65 19.04
N VAL A 464 -6.68 14.45 18.17
CA VAL A 464 -6.95 15.87 18.50
C VAL A 464 -8.08 16.10 19.49
N LEU A 465 -8.89 15.09 19.79
CA LEU A 465 -9.80 15.15 20.92
C LEU A 465 -9.07 14.90 22.25
N THR A 466 -8.10 13.99 22.26
CA THR A 466 -7.53 13.40 23.49
C THR A 466 -6.16 13.93 23.89
N MET A 467 -5.41 14.50 22.95
CA MET A 467 -4.17 15.26 23.20
C MET A 467 -4.09 16.49 22.28
N PRO A 468 -5.13 17.36 22.28
CA PRO A 468 -5.19 18.53 21.40
C PRO A 468 -3.98 19.45 21.52
N GLU A 469 -3.38 19.56 22.71
CA GLU A 469 -2.25 20.44 23.02
C GLU A 469 -1.02 20.18 22.16
N ILE A 470 -0.88 18.96 21.61
CA ILE A 470 0.26 18.58 20.77
C ILE A 470 0.13 19.13 19.34
N PHE A 471 -1.08 19.17 18.80
CA PHE A 471 -1.29 19.36 17.35
C PHE A 471 -1.68 20.79 17.02
N ALA A 472 -1.01 21.40 16.03
CA ALA A 472 -1.37 22.72 15.51
C ALA A 472 -2.53 22.67 14.52
N ALA A 473 -2.70 21.56 13.79
CA ALA A 473 -3.86 21.30 12.93
C ALA A 473 -4.00 19.81 12.65
N ALA A 474 -5.22 19.40 12.31
CA ALA A 474 -5.51 18.04 11.88
C ALA A 474 -6.37 18.03 10.63
N ALA A 475 -6.09 17.13 9.70
CA ALA A 475 -6.97 16.96 8.56
C ALA A 475 -6.91 15.56 7.98
N GLY A 476 -8.02 15.01 7.51
CA GLY A 476 -8.02 13.64 6.99
C GLY A 476 -8.98 13.42 5.83
N THR A 477 -8.86 12.26 5.19
CA THR A 477 -9.70 11.88 4.05
C THR A 477 -10.63 10.71 4.40
N SER A 478 -11.85 10.72 3.87
CA SER A 478 -12.81 9.59 3.96
C SER A 478 -13.11 9.09 5.38
N GLY A 479 -12.95 9.89 6.43
CA GLY A 479 -13.28 9.47 7.79
C GLY A 479 -13.61 10.64 8.70
N SER A 480 -14.71 10.49 9.42
CA SER A 480 -15.26 11.46 10.37
C SER A 480 -15.24 10.87 11.79
N LEU A 481 -15.75 11.55 12.81
CA LEU A 481 -15.96 10.88 14.11
C LEU A 481 -17.00 9.75 13.93
N LEU A 482 -16.61 8.52 14.25
CA LEU A 482 -17.41 7.33 13.97
C LEU A 482 -18.71 7.35 14.79
N ARG A 483 -19.88 7.24 14.14
CA ARG A 483 -21.20 7.18 14.79
C ARG A 483 -21.56 8.42 15.61
N ILE A 484 -20.93 9.57 15.40
CA ILE A 484 -21.25 10.79 16.16
C ILE A 484 -22.68 11.28 15.96
N SER A 485 -23.33 10.91 14.86
CA SER A 485 -24.75 11.21 14.64
C SER A 485 -25.71 10.36 15.49
N ASN A 486 -25.21 9.33 16.18
CA ASN A 486 -26.00 8.52 17.09
C ASN A 486 -26.24 9.28 18.42
N PRO A 487 -27.50 9.39 18.91
CA PRO A 487 -27.80 10.02 20.19
C PRO A 487 -27.04 9.43 21.39
N ASP A 488 -26.66 8.15 21.33
CA ASP A 488 -25.92 7.45 22.39
C ASP A 488 -24.39 7.52 22.18
N TYR A 489 -23.91 8.35 21.25
CA TYR A 489 -22.47 8.51 21.01
C TYR A 489 -21.75 8.96 22.27
N LYS A 490 -20.65 8.27 22.57
CA LYS A 490 -19.73 8.62 23.65
C LYS A 490 -18.39 8.99 23.05
N PHE A 491 -17.91 10.16 23.42
CA PHE A 491 -16.54 10.55 23.11
C PHE A 491 -15.55 9.58 23.79
N PRO A 492 -14.37 9.36 23.18
CA PRO A 492 -13.32 8.54 23.78
C PRO A 492 -12.89 9.12 25.13
N GLU A 493 -12.33 8.29 26.02
CA GLU A 493 -11.82 8.79 27.31
C GLU A 493 -10.69 9.82 27.11
N GLY A 494 -10.64 10.83 27.97
CA GLY A 494 -9.58 11.84 27.95
C GLY A 494 -9.80 12.98 26.95
N VAL A 495 -11.03 13.20 26.45
CA VAL A 495 -11.30 14.41 25.65
C VAL A 495 -11.03 15.66 26.46
N ASN A 496 -10.14 16.50 25.94
CA ASN A 496 -9.85 17.81 26.46
C ASN A 496 -10.51 18.83 25.54
N ILE A 497 -11.43 19.66 26.04
CA ILE A 497 -12.17 20.66 25.24
C ILE A 497 -11.59 22.07 25.33
N ASP A 498 -10.53 22.27 26.13
CA ASP A 498 -9.97 23.59 26.42
C ASP A 498 -9.16 24.17 25.23
N TYR A 499 -8.96 23.37 24.19
CA TYR A 499 -8.18 23.71 23.02
C TYR A 499 -9.05 23.79 21.76
N GLU A 500 -8.91 24.92 21.05
CA GLU A 500 -9.28 25.06 19.65
C GLU A 500 -8.31 24.26 18.77
N ILE A 501 -8.84 23.64 17.71
CA ILE A 501 -8.08 22.82 16.77
C ILE A 501 -8.60 23.06 15.36
N PRO A 502 -7.78 23.60 14.43
CA PRO A 502 -8.11 23.64 13.03
C PRO A 502 -8.30 22.22 12.47
N VAL A 503 -9.49 21.95 11.91
CA VAL A 503 -9.84 20.63 11.35
C VAL A 503 -10.26 20.69 9.88
N GLY A 504 -9.61 19.85 9.06
CA GLY A 504 -9.94 19.64 7.66
C GLY A 504 -10.49 18.24 7.39
N LEU A 505 -11.53 18.10 6.59
CA LEU A 505 -12.03 16.80 6.14
C LEU A 505 -12.20 16.78 4.60
N ILE A 506 -11.70 15.74 3.95
CA ILE A 506 -11.84 15.55 2.51
C ILE A 506 -12.61 14.27 2.21
N PHE A 507 -13.75 14.36 1.55
CA PHE A 507 -14.54 13.19 1.12
C PHE A 507 -14.61 13.10 -0.39
N GLY A 508 -14.73 11.88 -0.90
CA GLY A 508 -14.91 11.65 -2.32
C GLY A 508 -16.36 11.85 -2.72
N GLU A 509 -16.63 12.35 -3.92
CA GLU A 509 -18.00 12.44 -4.42
C GLU A 509 -18.73 11.08 -4.38
N LYS A 510 -17.99 9.99 -4.62
CA LYS A 510 -18.47 8.60 -4.64
C LYS A 510 -17.97 7.78 -3.45
N ASP A 511 -17.65 8.45 -2.35
CA ASP A 511 -17.26 7.81 -1.10
C ASP A 511 -18.38 6.88 -0.56
N LEU A 512 -18.02 5.98 0.36
CA LEU A 512 -18.99 5.15 1.08
C LEU A 512 -19.90 6.04 1.97
N TRP A 513 -20.98 5.46 2.49
CA TRP A 513 -21.86 6.10 3.49
C TRP A 513 -22.45 7.46 3.08
N GLY A 514 -22.91 7.56 1.84
CA GLY A 514 -23.55 8.79 1.32
C GLY A 514 -22.61 9.71 0.53
N GLY A 515 -21.36 9.29 0.30
CA GLY A 515 -20.38 10.07 -0.44
C GLY A 515 -19.93 11.32 0.32
N GLY A 516 -19.43 12.30 -0.43
CA GLY A 516 -18.99 13.58 0.13
C GLY A 516 -20.12 14.56 0.42
N SER A 517 -21.39 14.22 0.17
CA SER A 517 -22.50 15.11 0.47
C SER A 517 -22.80 15.12 1.98
N LEU A 518 -22.66 16.27 2.63
CA LEU A 518 -23.05 16.43 4.05
C LEU A 518 -24.55 16.18 4.29
N ASN A 519 -25.39 16.27 3.26
CA ASN A 519 -26.81 15.94 3.39
C ASN A 519 -27.08 14.43 3.41
N ALA A 520 -26.18 13.63 2.82
CA ALA A 520 -26.33 12.18 2.72
C ALA A 520 -25.43 11.43 3.72
N ASN A 521 -24.42 12.08 4.29
CA ASN A 521 -23.49 11.52 5.26
C ASN A 521 -23.66 12.20 6.63
N SER A 522 -24.49 11.61 7.50
CA SER A 522 -24.87 12.19 8.80
C SER A 522 -23.69 12.30 9.77
N ASP A 523 -22.78 11.32 9.79
CA ASP A 523 -21.60 11.35 10.66
C ASP A 523 -20.61 12.43 10.22
N ALA A 524 -20.39 12.61 8.92
CA ALA A 524 -19.58 13.72 8.41
C ALA A 524 -20.20 15.08 8.76
N LYS A 525 -21.52 15.25 8.57
CA LYS A 525 -22.21 16.50 8.95
C LYS A 525 -22.12 16.77 10.44
N ALA A 526 -22.42 15.78 11.28
CA ALA A 526 -22.33 15.94 12.73
C ALA A 526 -20.89 16.20 13.22
N THR A 527 -19.88 15.63 12.56
CA THR A 527 -18.47 15.93 12.84
C THR A 527 -18.11 17.39 12.49
N ILE A 528 -18.54 17.88 11.34
CA ILE A 528 -18.34 19.28 10.96
C ILE A 528 -19.06 20.23 11.91
N VAL A 529 -20.31 19.94 12.27
CA VAL A 529 -21.07 20.72 13.26
C VAL A 529 -20.34 20.77 14.61
N TYR A 530 -19.80 19.63 15.08
CA TYR A 530 -19.02 19.57 16.31
C TYR A 530 -17.80 20.49 16.25
N TRP A 531 -16.99 20.42 15.18
CA TRP A 531 -15.78 21.23 15.05
C TRP A 531 -16.07 22.72 14.84
N ILE A 532 -17.18 23.06 14.16
CA ILE A 532 -17.64 24.44 14.04
C ILE A 532 -17.95 25.01 15.43
N ALA A 533 -18.72 24.29 16.23
CA ALA A 533 -19.07 24.72 17.59
C ALA A 533 -17.82 24.81 18.48
N ARG A 534 -16.93 23.82 18.40
CA ARG A 534 -15.71 23.76 19.20
C ARG A 534 -14.71 24.88 18.89
N ASN A 535 -14.68 25.36 17.64
CA ASN A 535 -13.76 26.41 17.19
C ASN A 535 -14.43 27.78 17.03
N ASN A 536 -15.65 27.97 17.56
CA ASN A 536 -16.42 29.21 17.41
C ASN A 536 -16.53 29.68 15.95
N ALA A 537 -16.68 28.75 15.00
CA ALA A 537 -16.61 29.00 13.56
C ALA A 537 -17.97 29.30 12.90
N GLY A 538 -18.91 29.87 13.67
CA GLY A 538 -20.23 30.27 13.16
C GLY A 538 -21.21 29.11 12.96
N SER A 539 -21.87 29.07 11.79
CA SER A 539 -22.95 28.12 11.47
C SER A 539 -22.61 27.22 10.30
N VAL A 540 -22.97 25.94 10.39
CA VAL A 540 -22.77 24.95 9.31
C VAL A 540 -23.49 25.33 8.01
N GLU A 541 -24.58 26.12 8.09
CA GLU A 541 -25.38 26.51 6.93
C GLU A 541 -24.78 27.70 6.16
N GLU A 542 -23.73 28.35 6.68
CA GLU A 542 -23.11 29.55 6.08
C GLU A 542 -21.60 29.39 5.77
N PRO A 543 -21.17 28.37 5.02
CA PRO A 543 -19.77 28.25 4.61
C PRO A 543 -19.37 29.29 3.56
N LEU A 544 -18.11 29.71 3.59
CA LEU A 544 -17.44 30.21 2.39
C LEU A 544 -17.21 29.05 1.43
N THR A 545 -17.49 29.23 0.14
CA THR A 545 -17.34 28.16 -0.85
C THR A 545 -16.49 28.60 -2.03
N TYR A 546 -15.63 27.71 -2.50
CA TYR A 546 -14.84 27.90 -3.72
C TYR A 546 -14.44 26.55 -4.34
N LYS A 547 -13.94 26.60 -5.58
CA LYS A 547 -13.50 25.42 -6.32
C LYS A 547 -12.06 25.59 -6.77
N SER A 548 -11.24 24.56 -6.54
CA SER A 548 -9.86 24.46 -7.03
C SER A 548 -9.71 23.17 -7.83
N GLY A 549 -9.76 23.27 -9.16
CA GLY A 549 -9.72 22.09 -10.03
C GLY A 549 -10.87 21.11 -9.76
N ILE A 550 -10.55 19.90 -9.28
CA ILE A 550 -11.53 18.85 -8.94
C ILE A 550 -12.02 18.93 -7.47
N PHE A 551 -11.50 19.86 -6.69
CA PHE A 551 -11.81 20.03 -5.27
C PHE A 551 -12.86 21.12 -5.08
N ASN A 552 -13.96 20.78 -4.41
CA ASN A 552 -15.00 21.74 -4.03
C ASN A 552 -14.93 21.95 -2.51
N HIS A 553 -14.66 23.18 -2.09
CA HIS A 553 -14.37 23.50 -0.70
C HIS A 553 -15.54 24.24 -0.04
N GLN A 554 -15.71 23.95 1.24
CA GLN A 554 -16.52 24.68 2.21
C GLN A 554 -15.61 25.03 3.38
N VAL A 555 -15.61 26.30 3.80
CA VAL A 555 -14.74 26.81 4.86
C VAL A 555 -15.56 27.62 5.86
N TRP A 556 -15.34 27.37 7.13
CA TRP A 556 -15.94 28.10 8.24
C TRP A 556 -14.84 28.79 9.04
N ASN A 557 -14.99 30.10 9.18
CA ASN A 557 -14.03 30.95 9.88
C ASN A 557 -14.53 31.24 11.30
N ASN A 558 -13.61 31.39 12.25
CA ASN A 558 -13.95 31.95 13.56
C ASN A 558 -14.17 33.48 13.49
N GLU A 559 -14.49 34.10 14.62
CA GLU A 559 -14.74 35.55 14.71
C GLU A 559 -13.55 36.41 14.27
N ASP A 560 -12.32 35.89 14.40
CA ASP A 560 -11.08 36.53 13.94
C ASP A 560 -10.84 36.36 12.42
N GLY A 561 -11.73 35.67 11.71
CA GLY A 561 -11.61 35.39 10.28
C GLY A 561 -10.67 34.23 9.92
N ILE A 562 -10.21 33.46 10.91
CA ILE A 562 -9.30 32.33 10.73
C ILE A 562 -10.09 31.09 10.25
N PRO A 563 -9.67 30.39 9.18
CA PRO A 563 -10.40 29.26 8.59
C PRO A 563 -10.27 27.95 9.41
N MET A 564 -10.93 27.92 10.56
CA MET A 564 -10.80 26.84 11.56
C MET A 564 -11.38 25.50 11.11
N VAL A 565 -12.38 25.47 10.22
CA VAL A 565 -12.96 24.21 9.72
C VAL A 565 -13.02 24.24 8.20
N ARG A 566 -12.51 23.19 7.55
CA ARG A 566 -12.56 23.01 6.09
C ARG A 566 -13.16 21.66 5.74
N TYR A 567 -14.14 21.64 4.85
CA TYR A 567 -14.69 20.43 4.26
C TYR A 567 -14.52 20.46 2.73
N THR A 568 -13.94 19.42 2.16
CA THR A 568 -13.64 19.36 0.72
C THR A 568 -14.26 18.12 0.10
N ILE A 569 -14.89 18.28 -1.06
CA ILE A 569 -15.40 17.18 -1.89
C ILE A 569 -14.53 17.04 -3.13
N THR A 570 -13.87 15.90 -3.27
CA THR A 570 -13.06 15.56 -4.45
C THR A 570 -13.94 14.87 -5.49
N GLN A 571 -14.12 15.53 -6.65
CA GLN A 571 -14.95 15.04 -7.75
C GLN A 571 -14.45 13.67 -8.26
N GLY A 572 -15.39 12.74 -8.51
CA GLY A 572 -15.06 11.40 -9.03
C GLY A 572 -14.28 10.47 -8.10
N ARG A 573 -13.95 10.89 -6.88
CA ARG A 573 -13.17 10.08 -5.94
C ARG A 573 -14.06 9.13 -5.12
N GLY A 574 -13.58 7.90 -4.91
CA GLY A 574 -14.19 6.88 -4.04
C GLY A 574 -13.82 6.98 -2.57
N HIS A 575 -13.87 5.87 -1.82
CA HIS A 575 -13.45 5.80 -0.40
C HIS A 575 -11.94 5.55 -0.25
N ASN A 576 -11.13 6.56 -0.56
CA ASN A 576 -9.65 6.46 -0.60
C ASN A 576 -8.90 7.77 -0.29
N CYS A 577 -7.76 7.99 -0.93
CA CYS A 577 -7.18 9.32 -1.14
C CYS A 577 -6.47 9.38 -2.50
N ILE A 578 -6.06 10.58 -2.92
CA ILE A 578 -5.20 10.78 -4.10
C ILE A 578 -3.96 11.59 -3.72
N ALA A 579 -2.84 11.39 -4.42
CA ALA A 579 -1.58 12.07 -4.08
C ALA A 579 -1.72 13.60 -4.07
N ALA A 580 -2.53 14.17 -4.98
CA ALA A 580 -2.82 15.60 -5.02
C ALA A 580 -3.49 16.14 -3.74
N GLU A 581 -4.23 15.31 -3.00
CA GLU A 581 -4.81 15.72 -1.72
C GLU A 581 -3.74 15.93 -0.65
N MET A 582 -2.60 15.24 -0.71
CA MET A 582 -1.52 15.44 0.27
C MET A 582 -0.84 16.81 0.09
N TRP A 583 -0.64 17.21 -1.17
CA TRP A 583 -0.19 18.58 -1.50
C TRP A 583 -1.20 19.62 -1.05
N LEU A 584 -2.49 19.41 -1.36
CA LEU A 584 -3.57 20.31 -0.91
C LEU A 584 -3.63 20.44 0.62
N LEU A 585 -3.57 19.31 1.33
CA LEU A 585 -3.61 19.27 2.79
C LEU A 585 -2.45 20.05 3.41
N TRP A 586 -1.25 19.90 2.87
CA TRP A 586 -0.10 20.66 3.35
C TRP A 586 -0.16 22.14 2.95
N ASP A 587 -0.20 22.43 1.65
CA ASP A 587 0.00 23.77 1.09
C ASP A 587 -1.13 24.73 1.40
N GLU A 588 -2.36 24.24 1.58
CA GLU A 588 -3.53 25.10 1.80
C GLU A 588 -4.15 24.99 3.20
N PHE A 589 -3.72 24.04 4.03
CA PHE A 589 -4.33 23.82 5.33
C PHE A 589 -3.32 23.63 6.47
N LEU A 590 -2.67 22.47 6.60
CA LEU A 590 -1.85 22.14 7.77
C LEU A 590 -0.75 23.17 8.03
N SER A 591 0.03 23.51 7.00
CA SER A 591 1.14 24.48 7.12
C SER A 591 0.72 25.91 7.43
N LYS A 592 -0.60 26.22 7.39
CA LYS A 592 -1.14 27.54 7.72
C LYS A 592 -1.36 27.74 9.21
N PHE A 593 -1.13 26.72 10.03
CA PHE A 593 -1.35 26.80 11.47
C PHE A 593 -0.10 26.47 12.26
N SER A 594 0.09 27.19 13.36
CA SER A 594 1.08 26.87 14.39
C SER A 594 0.47 27.08 15.77
N ARG A 595 1.18 26.66 16.82
CA ARG A 595 0.89 27.07 18.20
C ARG A 595 1.87 28.14 18.65
N ASN A 596 1.45 29.00 19.57
CA ASN A 596 2.37 29.88 20.28
C ASN A 596 2.76 29.32 21.65
N GLU A 597 3.61 30.04 22.37
CA GLU A 597 4.14 29.64 23.70
C GLU A 597 3.05 29.38 24.76
N ASN A 598 1.84 29.94 24.57
CA ASN A 598 0.69 29.71 25.46
C ASN A 598 -0.21 28.58 24.97
N GLY A 599 0.17 27.88 23.90
CA GLY A 599 -0.61 26.83 23.28
C GLY A 599 -1.81 27.33 22.47
N LYS A 600 -1.93 28.62 22.14
CA LYS A 600 -3.01 29.12 21.28
C LYS A 600 -2.67 28.92 19.80
N ILE A 601 -3.68 28.66 18.97
CA ILE A 601 -3.56 28.55 17.51
C ILE A 601 -3.23 29.92 16.89
N GLU A 602 -2.25 29.94 16.00
CA GLU A 602 -1.90 31.08 15.15
C GLU A 602 -2.00 30.72 13.67
N TYR A 603 -2.59 31.62 12.88
CA TYR A 603 -2.74 31.46 11.44
C TYR A 603 -1.60 32.18 10.70
N MET A 604 -0.78 31.40 10.01
CA MET A 604 0.41 31.88 9.31
C MET A 604 0.02 32.45 7.93
N GLN A 605 0.47 33.66 7.62
CA GLN A 605 0.29 34.24 6.29
C GLN A 605 1.33 33.67 5.30
N ASP A 606 1.06 33.73 4.00
CA ASP A 606 1.87 33.06 2.96
C ASP A 606 3.37 33.39 2.97
N ALA A 607 3.78 34.55 3.52
CA ALA A 607 5.18 34.92 3.68
C ALA A 607 5.92 34.15 4.78
N ASP A 608 5.20 33.61 5.78
CA ASP A 608 5.75 32.83 6.89
C ASP A 608 5.75 31.32 6.60
N VAL A 609 4.93 30.88 5.63
CA VAL A 609 4.84 29.48 5.17
C VAL A 609 5.97 29.12 4.18
N MET A 610 6.59 30.13 3.56
CA MET A 610 7.68 30.01 2.58
C MET A 610 9.09 30.18 3.16
N ARG A 611 9.22 30.33 4.49
CA ARG A 611 10.49 30.41 5.24
C ARG A 611 10.76 29.10 5.98
#